data_AF-A0A7V8A9Q9-F1
#
_entry.id   AF-A0A7V8A9Q9-F1
#
_cell.length_a   1.000
_cell.length_b   1.000
_cell.length_c   1.000
_cell.angle_alpha   90.00
_cell.angle_beta   90.00
_cell.angle_gamma   90.00
#
_symmetry.space_group_name_H-M   'P 1'
#
loop_
_entity.id
_entity.type
_entity.pdbx_description
1 polymer ?
#
loop_
_entity_poly.entity_id
_entity_poly.type
_entity_poly.pdbx_seq_one_letter_code
_entity_poly.pdbx_strand_id
1 'polypeptide(L)'
;IESRLGGNLPLFFPTIDKFSRGIATSIKSINLNARTYQNMSRLQGQLNKHVDAVARFAGGSGGGQTIRNSEIVARELIVAVPEGSLNAANTAVLNAARARASEMGVTMRWVTVK
;
A
#
# COMPACT_ATOMS: atom_id res chain seq x y z
N ILE A 1 -2.34 -9.09 -9.33
CA ILE A 1 -3.09 -8.79 -8.07
C ILE A 1 -3.71 -7.40 -8.14
N GLU A 2 -2.97 -6.39 -8.58
CA GLU A 2 -3.45 -4.99 -8.70
C GLU A 2 -4.71 -4.83 -9.55
N SER A 3 -4.80 -5.44 -10.73
CA SER A 3 -6.02 -5.37 -11.57
C SER A 3 -7.25 -5.98 -10.88
N ARG A 4 -7.08 -7.00 -10.02
CA ARG A 4 -8.17 -7.60 -9.23
C ARG A 4 -8.62 -6.70 -8.08
N LEU A 5 -7.79 -5.76 -7.67
CA LEU A 5 -8.08 -4.76 -6.62
C LEU A 5 -8.43 -3.38 -7.20
N GLY A 6 -8.65 -3.31 -8.53
CA GLY A 6 -9.08 -2.09 -9.22
C GLY A 6 -7.95 -1.13 -9.58
N GLY A 7 -6.71 -1.62 -9.70
CA GLY A 7 -5.60 -0.88 -10.31
C GLY A 7 -5.98 -0.39 -11.71
N ASN A 8 -5.86 0.91 -11.94
CA ASN A 8 -6.26 1.57 -13.19
C ASN A 8 -5.16 2.46 -13.79
N LEU A 9 -3.97 2.46 -13.19
CA LEU A 9 -2.80 3.16 -13.69
C LEU A 9 -1.88 2.21 -14.47
N PRO A 10 -1.06 2.74 -15.40
CA PRO A 10 -0.02 1.96 -16.06
C PRO A 10 0.89 1.26 -15.03
N LEU A 11 1.38 0.05 -15.35
CA LEU A 11 2.24 -0.76 -14.49
C LEU A 11 3.49 -0.03 -13.96
N PHE A 12 3.95 0.98 -14.69
CA PHE A 12 5.15 1.76 -14.35
C PHE A 12 4.82 3.16 -13.79
N PHE A 13 3.55 3.43 -13.48
CA PHE A 13 3.18 4.68 -12.82
C PHE A 13 3.82 4.71 -11.42
N PRO A 14 4.51 5.78 -11.04
CA PRO A 14 5.27 5.79 -9.80
C PRO A 14 4.37 5.71 -8.57
N THR A 15 4.74 4.86 -7.63
CA THR A 15 4.19 4.73 -6.26
C THR A 15 2.75 4.23 -6.14
N ILE A 16 1.81 4.77 -6.92
CA ILE A 16 0.39 4.43 -6.84
C ILE A 16 -0.05 3.59 -8.04
N ASP A 17 -1.01 2.71 -7.77
CA ASP A 17 -1.51 1.71 -8.70
C ASP A 17 -2.95 2.05 -9.15
N LYS A 18 -3.62 2.92 -8.39
CA LYS A 18 -4.96 3.43 -8.71
C LYS A 18 -5.09 4.90 -8.35
N PHE A 19 -5.75 5.66 -9.22
CA PHE A 19 -6.23 7.00 -8.93
C PHE A 19 -7.70 7.13 -9.32
N SER A 20 -8.55 7.49 -8.36
CA SER A 20 -9.98 7.63 -8.61
C SER A 20 -10.60 8.63 -7.63
N ARG A 21 -11.37 9.59 -8.14
CA ARG A 21 -12.05 10.63 -7.34
C ARG A 21 -11.09 11.34 -6.36
N GLY A 22 -9.86 11.60 -6.81
CA GLY A 22 -8.81 12.24 -6.01
C GLY A 22 -8.11 11.34 -4.98
N ILE A 23 -8.44 10.05 -4.91
CA ILE A 23 -7.81 9.11 -3.98
C ILE A 23 -6.64 8.42 -4.68
N ALA A 24 -5.43 8.70 -4.19
CA ALA A 24 -4.18 8.09 -4.62
C ALA A 24 -3.94 6.79 -3.84
N THR A 25 -4.10 5.65 -4.50
CA THR A 25 -4.08 4.33 -3.87
C THR A 25 -2.87 3.52 -4.35
N SER A 26 -2.05 3.06 -3.41
CA SER A 26 -1.03 2.04 -3.67
C SER A 26 -1.53 0.68 -3.21
N ILE A 27 -1.33 -0.33 -4.05
CA ILE A 27 -1.63 -1.73 -3.79
C ILE A 27 -0.30 -2.46 -3.73
N LYS A 28 -0.04 -3.18 -2.64
CA LYS A 28 1.20 -3.94 -2.46
C LYS A 28 0.89 -5.35 -2.02
N SER A 29 1.57 -6.32 -2.62
CA SER A 29 1.43 -7.73 -2.24
C SER A 29 2.57 -8.14 -1.33
N ILE A 30 2.25 -8.66 -0.15
CA ILE A 30 3.24 -9.15 0.81
C ILE A 30 2.96 -10.62 1.11
N ASN A 31 3.87 -11.50 0.73
CA ASN A 31 3.81 -12.91 1.10
C ASN A 31 4.28 -13.07 2.55
N LEU A 32 3.34 -13.04 3.51
CA LEU A 32 3.66 -13.17 4.93
C LEU A 32 4.38 -14.49 5.26
N ASN A 33 4.20 -15.55 4.47
CA ASN A 33 4.88 -16.85 4.68
C ASN A 33 6.36 -16.83 4.26
N ALA A 34 6.84 -15.78 3.59
CA ALA A 34 8.25 -15.67 3.21
C ALA A 34 9.13 -15.53 4.45
N ARG A 35 10.28 -16.24 4.47
CA ARG A 35 11.24 -16.23 5.59
C ARG A 35 11.64 -14.81 6.04
N THR A 36 11.78 -13.89 5.09
CA THR A 36 12.08 -12.48 5.37
C THR A 36 11.00 -11.80 6.23
N TYR A 37 9.73 -12.09 5.99
CA TYR A 37 8.60 -11.46 6.68
C TYR A 37 8.13 -12.23 7.92
N GLN A 38 8.70 -13.40 8.18
CA GLN A 38 8.65 -14.04 9.49
C GLN A 38 9.50 -13.30 10.54
N ASN A 39 10.41 -12.41 10.10
CA ASN A 39 11.05 -11.44 10.99
C ASN A 39 10.18 -10.17 11.10
N MET A 40 9.62 -9.93 12.28
CA MET A 40 8.66 -8.83 12.51
C MET A 40 9.27 -7.44 12.29
N SER A 41 10.56 -7.25 12.57
CA SER A 41 11.25 -5.99 12.28
C SER A 41 11.40 -5.74 10.77
N ARG A 42 11.67 -6.80 9.99
CA ARG A 42 11.71 -6.72 8.52
C ARG A 42 10.34 -6.42 7.94
N LEU A 43 9.28 -7.08 8.43
CA LEU A 43 7.90 -6.80 8.02
C LEU A 43 7.51 -5.35 8.35
N GLN A 44 7.75 -4.90 9.58
CA GLN A 44 7.47 -3.52 10.00
C GLN A 44 8.21 -2.50 9.15
N GLY A 45 9.52 -2.72 8.92
CA GLY A 45 10.34 -1.85 8.09
C GLY A 45 9.85 -1.76 6.65
N GLN A 46 9.39 -2.88 6.08
CA GLN A 46 8.83 -2.89 4.74
C GLN A 46 7.49 -2.15 4.65
N LEU A 47 6.58 -2.38 5.61
CA LEU A 47 5.31 -1.66 5.66
C LEU A 47 5.52 -0.15 5.84
N ASN A 48 6.43 0.26 6.73
CA ASN A 48 6.76 1.66 6.93
C ASN A 48 7.31 2.31 5.66
N LYS A 49 8.16 1.61 4.89
CA LYS A 49 8.63 2.12 3.58
C LYS A 49 7.49 2.36 2.61
N HIS A 50 6.50 1.47 2.56
CA HIS A 50 5.33 1.65 1.70
C HIS A 50 4.45 2.81 2.17
N VAL A 51 4.20 2.93 3.49
CA VAL A 51 3.49 4.07 4.08
C VAL A 51 4.19 5.38 3.74
N ASP A 52 5.50 5.46 3.97
CA ASP A 52 6.31 6.65 3.67
C ASP A 52 6.23 7.03 2.18
N ALA A 53 6.32 6.05 1.27
CA ALA A 53 6.24 6.28 -0.16
C ALA A 53 4.86 6.87 -0.55
N VAL A 54 3.78 6.28 -0.04
CA VAL A 54 2.42 6.76 -0.30
C VAL A 54 2.21 8.15 0.30
N ALA A 55 2.61 8.37 1.55
CA ALA A 55 2.46 9.65 2.23
C ALA A 55 3.17 10.79 1.50
N ARG A 56 4.36 10.53 0.95
CA ARG A 56 5.17 11.52 0.20
C ARG A 56 4.73 11.70 -1.25
N PHE A 57 3.79 10.88 -1.74
CA PHE A 57 3.33 10.99 -3.12
C PHE A 57 2.63 12.33 -3.35
N ALA A 58 3.19 13.15 -4.23
CA ALA A 58 2.74 14.51 -4.55
C ALA A 58 2.35 14.65 -6.04
N GLY A 59 2.01 13.54 -6.70
CA GLY A 59 1.75 13.49 -8.12
C GLY A 59 2.89 12.86 -8.92
N GLY A 60 2.66 12.66 -10.21
CA GLY A 60 3.56 11.99 -11.13
C GLY A 60 2.98 11.88 -12.52
N SER A 61 3.82 11.43 -13.45
CA SER A 61 3.42 11.19 -14.84
C SER A 61 3.90 9.82 -15.29
N GLY A 62 3.08 9.09 -16.05
CA GLY A 62 3.41 7.77 -16.56
C GLY A 62 2.34 7.25 -17.53
N GLY A 63 2.77 6.58 -18.59
CA GLY A 63 1.87 5.97 -19.60
C GLY A 63 0.82 6.92 -20.17
N GLY A 64 1.20 8.19 -20.40
CA GLY A 64 0.31 9.23 -20.96
C GLY A 64 -0.66 9.87 -19.95
N GLN A 65 -0.62 9.48 -18.68
CA GLN A 65 -1.40 10.10 -17.61
C GLN A 65 -0.51 10.98 -16.73
N THR A 66 -1.07 12.08 -16.24
CA THR A 66 -0.43 12.97 -15.26
C THR A 66 -1.41 13.20 -14.12
N ILE A 67 -0.93 13.05 -12.89
CA ILE A 67 -1.65 13.35 -11.67
C ILE A 67 -0.90 14.46 -10.96
N ARG A 68 -1.56 15.59 -10.72
CA ARG A 68 -0.99 16.73 -10.00
C ARG A 68 -1.26 16.62 -8.50
N ASN A 69 -0.39 17.21 -7.69
CA ASN A 69 -0.59 17.26 -6.24
C ASN A 69 -1.97 17.84 -5.84
N SER A 70 -2.42 18.86 -6.57
CA SER A 70 -3.71 19.54 -6.34
C SER A 70 -4.93 18.65 -6.58
N GLU A 71 -4.78 17.53 -7.29
CA GLU A 71 -5.86 16.58 -7.55
C GLU A 71 -5.97 15.52 -6.45
N ILE A 72 -4.96 15.40 -5.58
CA ILE A 72 -4.90 14.39 -4.52
C ILE A 72 -5.60 14.90 -3.28
N VAL A 73 -6.78 14.34 -2.99
CA VAL A 73 -7.56 14.66 -1.78
C VAL A 73 -7.31 13.68 -0.64
N ALA A 74 -6.93 12.44 -0.96
CA ALA A 74 -6.66 11.40 0.02
C ALA A 74 -5.64 10.38 -0.50
N ARG A 75 -5.03 9.64 0.44
CA ARG A 75 -4.03 8.61 0.17
C ARG A 75 -4.42 7.30 0.83
N GLU A 76 -4.32 6.20 0.09
CA GLU A 76 -4.63 4.86 0.57
C GLU A 76 -3.48 3.88 0.28
N LEU A 77 -3.19 2.99 1.24
CA LEU A 77 -2.34 1.82 1.06
C LEU A 77 -3.17 0.55 1.31
N ILE A 78 -3.27 -0.30 0.29
CA ILE A 78 -3.90 -1.62 0.36
C ILE A 78 -2.80 -2.68 0.36
N VAL A 79 -2.73 -3.49 1.41
CA VAL A 79 -1.80 -4.62 1.49
C VAL A 79 -2.54 -5.94 1.20
N ALA A 80 -2.23 -6.58 0.08
CA ALA A 80 -2.71 -7.91 -0.25
C ALA A 80 -1.80 -8.97 0.41
N VAL A 81 -2.39 -9.89 1.16
CA VAL A 81 -1.69 -10.99 1.82
C VAL A 81 -2.32 -12.34 1.44
N PRO A 82 -1.57 -13.45 1.38
CA PRO A 82 -2.14 -14.76 1.10
C PRO A 82 -3.22 -15.15 2.13
N GLU A 83 -4.30 -15.79 1.67
CA GLU A 83 -5.30 -16.38 2.56
C GLU A 83 -4.64 -17.36 3.55
N GLY A 84 -5.08 -17.35 4.80
CA GLY A 84 -4.51 -18.20 5.87
C GLY A 84 -3.12 -17.80 6.38
N SER A 85 -2.47 -16.76 5.83
CA SER A 85 -1.11 -16.36 6.24
C SER A 85 -1.04 -15.44 7.48
N LEU A 86 -2.18 -14.94 7.95
CA LEU A 86 -2.26 -14.07 9.13
C LEU A 86 -2.07 -14.88 10.42
N ASN A 87 -1.30 -14.32 11.36
CA ASN A 87 -1.14 -14.81 12.72
C ASN A 87 -1.07 -13.62 13.70
N ALA A 88 -1.05 -13.88 15.01
CA ALA A 88 -1.07 -12.81 16.00
C ALA A 88 0.10 -11.82 15.86
N ALA A 89 1.31 -12.31 15.58
CA ALA A 89 2.51 -11.48 15.49
C ALA A 89 2.48 -10.57 14.26
N ASN A 90 2.19 -11.10 13.08
CA ASN A 90 2.13 -10.28 11.86
C ASN A 90 0.90 -9.34 11.85
N THR A 91 -0.20 -9.72 12.51
CA THR A 91 -1.37 -8.85 12.69
C THR A 91 -1.05 -7.67 13.59
N ALA A 92 -0.26 -7.87 14.66
CA ALA A 92 0.19 -6.76 15.52
C ALA A 92 1.04 -5.75 14.72
N VAL A 93 1.94 -6.25 13.87
CA VAL A 93 2.78 -5.40 12.98
C VAL A 93 1.94 -4.66 11.94
N LEU A 94 0.94 -5.31 11.33
CA LEU A 94 0.01 -4.67 10.40
C LEU A 94 -0.81 -3.55 11.09
N ASN A 95 -1.24 -3.78 12.32
CA ASN A 95 -1.94 -2.79 13.12
C ASN A 95 -1.05 -1.59 13.48
N ALA A 96 0.19 -1.84 13.91
CA ALA A 96 1.15 -0.77 14.19
C ALA A 96 1.46 0.08 12.95
N ALA A 97 1.65 -0.57 11.80
CA ALA A 97 1.83 0.13 10.52
C ALA A 97 0.58 0.95 10.13
N ARG A 98 -0.62 0.43 10.35
CA ARG A 98 -1.88 1.15 10.09
C ARG A 98 -2.04 2.38 10.99
N ALA A 99 -1.69 2.28 12.27
CA ALA A 99 -1.71 3.42 13.19
C ALA A 99 -0.76 4.53 12.71
N ARG A 100 0.50 4.17 12.41
CA ARG A 100 1.48 5.10 11.83
C ARG A 100 0.99 5.71 10.51
N ALA A 101 0.40 4.91 9.63
CA ALA A 101 -0.14 5.40 8.35
C ALA A 101 -1.18 6.50 8.58
N SER A 102 -2.09 6.32 9.54
CA SER A 102 -3.10 7.31 9.90
C SER A 102 -2.47 8.62 10.40
N GLU A 103 -1.42 8.55 11.23
CA GLU A 103 -0.67 9.74 11.68
C GLU A 103 -0.04 10.51 10.50
N MET A 104 0.27 9.82 9.40
CA MET A 104 0.85 10.38 8.18
C MET A 104 -0.19 10.74 7.11
N GLY A 105 -1.48 10.72 7.45
CA GLY A 105 -2.57 11.05 6.51
C GLY A 105 -2.81 9.99 5.43
N VAL A 106 -2.41 8.73 5.69
CA VAL A 106 -2.61 7.59 4.79
C VAL A 106 -3.59 6.61 5.43
N THR A 107 -4.68 6.30 4.73
CA THR A 107 -5.55 5.19 5.13
C THR A 107 -4.89 3.87 4.75
N MET A 108 -4.63 2.98 5.71
CA MET A 108 -4.07 1.66 5.44
C MET A 108 -5.07 0.56 5.79
N ARG A 109 -5.23 -0.42 4.89
CA ARG A 109 -5.97 -1.65 5.13
C ARG A 109 -5.30 -2.84 4.45
N TRP A 110 -5.65 -4.05 4.85
CA TRP A 110 -5.21 -5.26 4.18
C TRP A 110 -6.39 -6.12 3.73
N VAL A 111 -6.14 -6.95 2.72
CA VAL A 111 -7.10 -7.90 2.15
C VAL A 111 -6.41 -9.24 1.95
N THR A 112 -7.14 -10.33 2.15
CA THR A 112 -6.65 -11.69 1.85
C THR A 112 -6.93 -12.02 0.39
N VAL A 113 -5.97 -12.67 -0.27
CA VAL A 113 -6.09 -13.13 -1.66
C VAL A 113 -5.77 -14.62 -1.77
N LYS A 114 -6.52 -15.33 -2.62
CA LYS A 114 -6.29 -16.72 -3.01
C LYS A 114 -5.09 -16.86 -3.94
#